data_AF-A0A7W0SH09-F1
#
_entry.id   AF-A0A7W0SH09-F1
#
_cell.length_a   1.000
_cell.length_b   1.000
_cell.length_c   1.000
_cell.angle_alpha   90.00
_cell.angle_beta   90.00
_cell.angle_gamma   90.00
#
_symmetry.space_group_name_H-M   'P 1'
#
loop_
_entity.id
_entity.type
_entity.pdbx_description
1 polymer ?
#
loop_
_entity_poly.entity_id
_entity_poly.type
_entity_poly.pdbx_seq_one_letter_code
_entity_poly.pdbx_strand_id
1 'polypeptide(L)'
;MERSRRWVAMGAIVVVTVAGFSVGSKPARAAGRFEYRPEPGRPVLSGPADPSFLRDGQGVVAAAGTSIAAAPGRSDDVQVNGDNKVDSSDQFGNGQGLPANETAIAINPTNPKNVIGGANDYEPGVDSVMGIYASFDGGYTWPYSRHARQVITPDRSMLASGDPVVAFDGDGVAYASFIAFGRNNCDSYIAVIRSLDEGVTWSVPVDSESAGTGLVVGDGIAAHNGGPDDCQIFHDKEWMAAGPRPAGAAVVAGTDPSHLSRHRLYVTWTRFDFGPAGDTYVESPIYLTYSDDQGRHWSKPQEISGRSADCAFQYGDLDGQACDEDQFSTVVVDPTNGTVYVAFENFNTAGNNQYLIVKSANGGATWSRPVKITEVVDINYPVCEGRSTLDHMCARVNAGGNIDLDARTGALYLAWSDNRNGSAEDTNNDVFVARSSDGGAVWTAPIPVTSGSVDDQFFPWLSVAPSGTVAVAYFDRQYTPPKMIDTSLSVSTNEGNAWTTRRVSEVSWNPDLAFRLGVFIGDYNGLDTRNGAALPFWTDARFAEPNVEGNNPPHQQSDVMTDVESLP
;
A
#
# COMPACT_ATOMS: atom_id res chain seq x y z
N MET A 1 -16.02 -40.76 12.54
CA MET A 1 -15.23 -41.11 11.34
C MET A 1 -15.30 -39.92 10.42
N GLU A 2 -14.15 -39.25 10.32
CA GLU A 2 -13.97 -37.88 9.87
C GLU A 2 -14.41 -37.64 8.42
N ARG A 3 -15.07 -36.49 8.19
CA ARG A 3 -15.16 -35.87 6.87
C ARG A 3 -14.38 -34.56 6.93
N SER A 4 -13.22 -34.56 6.30
CA SER A 4 -12.39 -33.39 6.06
C SER A 4 -13.14 -32.41 5.16
N ARG A 5 -13.41 -31.21 5.68
CA ARG A 5 -13.78 -30.04 4.88
C ARG A 5 -12.49 -29.28 4.59
N ARG A 6 -12.09 -29.24 3.31
CA ARG A 6 -11.03 -28.36 2.83
C ARG A 6 -11.68 -27.02 2.51
N TRP A 7 -11.26 -25.98 3.22
CA TRP A 7 -11.58 -24.58 2.94
C TRP A 7 -10.70 -24.13 1.76
N VAL A 8 -11.31 -23.52 0.75
CA VAL A 8 -10.60 -22.87 -0.36
C VAL A 8 -10.49 -21.40 0.01
N ALA A 9 -9.25 -20.91 0.04
CA ALA A 9 -8.87 -19.57 0.43
C ALA A 9 -9.56 -18.49 -0.42
N MET A 10 -10.19 -17.52 0.26
CA MET A 10 -10.58 -16.24 -0.31
C MET A 10 -9.31 -15.41 -0.52
N GLY A 11 -8.94 -15.18 -1.78
CA GLY A 11 -7.99 -14.14 -2.17
C GLY A 11 -8.77 -12.96 -2.69
N ALA A 12 -8.50 -11.77 -2.14
CA ALA A 12 -8.97 -10.44 -2.54
C ALA A 12 -9.77 -10.41 -3.85
N ILE A 13 -11.09 -10.33 -3.76
CA ILE A 13 -11.96 -10.17 -4.94
C ILE A 13 -11.95 -8.68 -5.30
N VAL A 14 -11.00 -8.25 -6.15
CA VAL A 14 -11.26 -7.08 -7.00
C VAL A 14 -12.39 -7.47 -7.95
N VAL A 15 -13.51 -6.74 -7.87
CA VAL A 15 -14.69 -6.90 -8.72
C VAL A 15 -14.27 -6.76 -10.18
N VAL A 16 -14.31 -7.86 -10.92
CA VAL A 16 -14.14 -7.86 -12.38
C VAL A 16 -15.50 -7.53 -13.01
N THR A 17 -15.57 -6.42 -13.72
CA THR A 17 -16.65 -6.08 -14.65
C THR A 17 -16.88 -7.21 -15.65
N VAL A 18 -18.03 -7.89 -15.56
CA VAL A 18 -18.50 -8.80 -16.61
C VAL A 18 -19.32 -7.99 -17.61
N ALA A 19 -18.66 -7.49 -18.66
CA ALA A 19 -19.35 -7.09 -19.88
C ALA A 19 -19.76 -8.36 -20.64
N GLY A 20 -21.06 -8.65 -20.65
CA GLY A 20 -21.61 -9.81 -21.35
C GLY A 20 -21.50 -9.65 -22.88
N PHE A 21 -20.63 -10.45 -23.50
CA PHE A 21 -20.79 -10.88 -24.89
C PHE A 21 -20.42 -12.35 -25.04
N SER A 22 -21.40 -13.16 -25.42
CA SER A 22 -21.25 -14.56 -25.77
C SER A 22 -20.56 -14.71 -27.13
N VAL A 23 -19.28 -15.06 -27.14
CA VAL A 23 -18.65 -15.68 -28.32
C VAL A 23 -17.75 -16.82 -27.84
N GLY A 24 -18.08 -18.04 -28.27
CA GLY A 24 -17.33 -19.23 -27.90
C GLY A 24 -15.92 -19.22 -28.46
N SER A 25 -14.92 -19.32 -27.58
CA SER A 25 -13.58 -19.75 -27.94
C SER A 25 -13.06 -20.68 -26.85
N LYS A 26 -12.75 -21.92 -27.24
CA LYS A 26 -12.10 -22.91 -26.39
C LYS A 26 -10.83 -22.30 -25.78
N PRO A 27 -10.58 -22.44 -24.46
CA PRO A 27 -9.32 -21.97 -23.88
C PRO A 27 -8.18 -22.77 -24.50
N ALA A 28 -7.24 -22.06 -25.12
CA ALA A 28 -5.97 -22.63 -25.51
C ALA A 28 -5.25 -23.08 -24.23
N ARG A 29 -5.11 -24.41 -24.06
CA ARG A 29 -4.27 -24.97 -23.00
C ARG A 29 -2.81 -24.74 -23.40
N ALA A 30 -2.13 -23.83 -22.70
CA ALA A 30 -0.68 -23.88 -22.61
C ALA A 30 -0.30 -25.17 -21.86
N ALA A 31 0.41 -26.06 -22.55
CA ALA A 31 0.96 -27.29 -22.00
C ALA A 31 2.07 -26.95 -20.98
N GLY A 32 2.02 -27.56 -19.79
CA GLY A 32 3.11 -27.50 -18.81
C GLY A 32 2.77 -26.91 -17.43
N ARG A 33 1.50 -26.86 -17.00
CA ARG A 33 1.11 -26.37 -15.66
C ARG A 33 1.46 -27.41 -14.57
N PHE A 34 2.40 -27.10 -13.70
CA PHE A 34 2.49 -27.72 -12.37
C PHE A 34 1.38 -27.15 -11.49
N GLU A 35 0.36 -27.95 -11.22
CA GLU A 35 -0.55 -27.75 -10.11
C GLU A 35 0.28 -27.72 -8.81
N TYR A 36 0.23 -26.64 -8.02
CA TYR A 36 0.85 -26.63 -6.68
C TYR A 36 0.19 -27.73 -5.85
N ARG A 37 0.90 -28.85 -5.70
CA ARG A 37 0.48 -29.97 -4.86
C ARG A 37 1.37 -29.95 -3.62
N PRO A 38 0.83 -29.68 -2.41
CA PRO A 38 1.61 -29.76 -1.20
C PRO A 38 2.15 -31.19 -1.03
N GLU A 39 3.47 -31.36 -1.04
CA GLU A 39 4.13 -32.63 -0.73
C GLU A 39 4.34 -32.75 0.79
N PRO A 40 4.11 -33.93 1.40
CA PRO A 40 4.39 -34.16 2.82
C PRO A 40 5.89 -34.00 3.12
N GLY A 41 6.25 -33.09 4.04
CA GLY A 41 7.64 -32.92 4.51
C GLY A 41 8.34 -31.64 4.04
N ARG A 42 7.62 -30.67 3.46
CA ARG A 42 8.10 -29.30 3.20
C ARG A 42 7.26 -28.28 3.96
N PRO A 43 7.84 -27.14 4.40
CA PRO A 43 7.08 -26.13 5.13
C PRO A 43 5.91 -25.67 4.26
N VAL A 44 4.72 -25.80 4.83
CA VAL A 44 3.51 -25.20 4.31
C VAL A 44 3.67 -23.70 4.57
N LEU A 45 3.40 -22.83 3.58
CA LEU A 45 3.21 -21.38 3.75
C LEU A 45 1.91 -21.08 4.56
N SER A 46 1.72 -21.82 5.65
CA SER A 46 0.70 -21.69 6.66
C SER A 46 1.10 -22.64 7.80
N GLY A 47 2.18 -22.32 8.49
CA GLY A 47 2.59 -22.97 9.74
C GLY A 47 2.75 -21.89 10.80
N PRO A 48 2.39 -22.12 12.07
CA PRO A 48 2.66 -21.14 13.12
C PRO A 48 4.14 -20.75 13.07
N ALA A 49 4.43 -19.44 13.11
CA ALA A 49 5.80 -18.93 13.17
C ALA A 49 6.58 -19.72 14.23
N ASP A 50 7.82 -20.11 13.92
CA ASP A 50 8.64 -20.81 14.89
C ASP A 50 8.66 -19.94 16.16
N PRO A 51 8.17 -20.46 17.31
CA PRO A 51 8.12 -19.71 18.55
C PRO A 51 9.48 -19.15 18.95
N SER A 52 10.59 -19.68 18.44
CA SER A 52 11.94 -19.13 18.64
C SER A 52 12.10 -17.71 18.06
N PHE A 53 11.45 -17.37 16.93
CA PHE A 53 11.39 -16.01 16.39
C PHE A 53 10.55 -15.05 17.25
N LEU A 54 9.66 -15.60 18.09
CA LEU A 54 8.77 -14.86 18.99
C LEU A 54 9.27 -14.84 20.46
N ARG A 55 10.32 -15.59 20.80
CA ARG A 55 10.74 -15.85 22.19
C ARG A 55 11.78 -14.90 22.72
N ASP A 56 12.57 -14.31 21.85
CA ASP A 56 13.55 -13.34 22.26
C ASP A 56 12.91 -11.98 22.01
N GLY A 57 12.50 -11.30 23.08
CA GLY A 57 12.09 -9.88 23.07
C GLY A 57 13.21 -8.92 22.64
N GLN A 58 14.09 -9.39 21.75
CA GLN A 58 15.06 -8.65 20.99
C GLN A 58 14.40 -8.36 19.64
N GLY A 59 13.56 -7.31 19.59
CA GLY A 59 13.67 -6.47 18.41
C GLY A 59 15.16 -6.17 18.25
N VAL A 60 15.74 -6.45 17.08
CA VAL A 60 17.20 -6.40 16.86
C VAL A 60 17.76 -5.14 17.50
N VAL A 61 18.39 -5.30 18.67
CA VAL A 61 19.03 -4.21 19.38
C VAL A 61 20.34 -4.00 18.64
N ALA A 62 20.58 -2.79 18.13
CA ALA A 62 21.91 -2.45 17.68
C ALA A 62 22.90 -2.80 18.80
N ALA A 63 23.86 -3.66 18.50
CA ALA A 63 24.89 -4.01 19.46
C ALA A 63 25.53 -2.71 19.96
N ALA A 64 25.41 -2.43 21.25
CA ALA A 64 25.97 -1.22 21.84
C ALA A 64 27.48 -1.18 21.53
N GLY A 65 27.89 -0.23 20.69
CA GLY A 65 29.29 -0.04 20.31
C GLY A 65 29.68 -0.46 18.90
N THR A 66 28.74 -0.76 17.99
CA THR A 66 29.07 -0.78 16.55
C THR A 66 29.41 0.64 16.10
N SER A 67 30.69 0.91 15.86
CA SER A 67 31.09 2.05 15.05
C SER A 67 30.41 1.90 13.69
N ILE A 68 29.51 2.84 13.36
CA ILE A 68 28.99 3.01 12.01
C ILE A 68 30.22 3.20 11.13
N ALA A 69 30.59 2.17 10.37
CA ALA A 69 31.70 2.29 9.43
C ALA A 69 31.34 3.45 8.48
N ALA A 70 32.29 4.35 8.24
CA ALA A 70 32.12 5.37 7.23
C ALA A 70 31.76 4.68 5.91
N ALA A 71 30.67 5.13 5.30
CA ALA A 71 30.08 4.50 4.14
C ALA A 71 31.14 4.33 3.01
N PRO A 72 31.13 3.20 2.28
CA PRO A 72 31.56 3.21 0.88
C PRO A 72 30.78 4.31 0.13
N GLY A 73 31.26 4.79 -1.01
CA GLY A 73 30.66 5.92 -1.73
C GLY A 73 29.14 5.81 -1.95
N ARG A 74 28.47 6.95 -2.20
CA ARG A 74 27.05 7.01 -2.61
C ARG A 74 26.76 5.87 -3.59
N SER A 75 25.92 4.93 -3.17
CA SER A 75 25.36 3.91 -4.08
C SER A 75 24.10 4.51 -4.67
N ASP A 76 24.04 4.49 -5.99
CA ASP A 76 22.80 4.66 -6.74
C ASP A 76 22.04 3.30 -6.59
N ASP A 77 20.70 3.32 -6.61
CA ASP A 77 19.78 2.18 -6.34
C ASP A 77 20.12 1.30 -5.11
N VAL A 78 19.62 1.66 -3.92
CA VAL A 78 19.84 0.94 -2.66
C VAL A 78 18.80 -0.16 -2.44
N GLN A 79 19.25 -1.40 -2.20
CA GLN A 79 18.39 -2.50 -1.74
C GLN A 79 18.13 -2.40 -0.23
N VAL A 80 16.87 -2.22 0.15
CA VAL A 80 16.45 -1.81 1.50
C VAL A 80 16.22 -3.02 2.42
N ASN A 81 15.69 -4.11 1.88
CA ASN A 81 15.46 -5.39 2.58
C ASN A 81 16.72 -6.28 2.64
N GLY A 82 17.88 -5.73 2.27
CA GLY A 82 19.18 -6.36 2.45
C GLY A 82 19.54 -7.30 1.31
N ASP A 83 20.84 -7.43 1.07
CA ASP A 83 21.37 -8.22 -0.05
C ASP A 83 21.25 -9.72 0.26
N ASN A 84 20.17 -10.32 -0.26
CA ASN A 84 19.91 -11.76 -0.26
C ASN A 84 20.91 -12.58 -1.11
N LYS A 85 21.94 -11.94 -1.70
CA LYS A 85 22.85 -12.53 -2.70
C LYS A 85 24.36 -12.34 -2.45
N VAL A 86 24.82 -11.64 -1.40
CA VAL A 86 26.30 -11.46 -1.16
C VAL A 86 27.03 -12.78 -0.98
N ASP A 87 26.38 -13.81 -0.42
CA ASP A 87 27.02 -15.11 -0.20
C ASP A 87 26.28 -16.24 -0.90
N SER A 88 26.84 -16.70 -2.02
CA SER A 88 26.39 -17.91 -2.73
C SER A 88 26.39 -19.19 -1.87
N SER A 89 26.95 -19.14 -0.65
CA SER A 89 26.93 -20.23 0.32
C SER A 89 25.79 -20.15 1.34
N ASP A 90 25.04 -19.05 1.41
CA ASP A 90 23.76 -18.97 2.15
C ASP A 90 22.68 -19.71 1.35
N GLN A 91 22.76 -21.05 1.39
CA GLN A 91 21.84 -21.94 0.71
C GLN A 91 20.48 -22.00 1.43
N PHE A 92 19.48 -21.52 0.70
CA PHE A 92 18.04 -21.75 0.79
C PHE A 92 17.59 -22.92 1.68
N GLY A 93 16.77 -22.61 2.69
CA GLY A 93 16.13 -23.58 3.58
C GLY A 93 15.59 -23.03 4.91
N ASN A 94 15.74 -21.72 5.17
CA ASN A 94 15.47 -21.06 6.45
C ASN A 94 14.63 -19.76 6.35
N GLY A 95 14.09 -19.41 5.17
CA GLY A 95 13.30 -18.16 4.96
C GLY A 95 14.02 -17.06 4.16
N GLN A 96 15.33 -17.16 3.96
CA GLN A 96 16.09 -16.16 3.21
C GLN A 96 15.78 -16.18 1.71
N GLY A 97 15.58 -14.99 1.12
CA GLY A 97 15.31 -14.81 -0.32
C GLY A 97 13.86 -15.03 -0.76
N LEU A 98 12.89 -14.77 0.13
CA LEU A 98 11.48 -14.66 -0.22
C LEU A 98 11.15 -13.22 -0.63
N PRO A 99 10.13 -13.00 -1.50
CA PRO A 99 9.91 -11.71 -2.12
C PRO A 99 9.42 -10.67 -1.13
N ALA A 100 9.59 -9.41 -1.49
CA ALA A 100 8.92 -8.27 -0.92
C ALA A 100 8.23 -7.48 -2.03
N ASN A 101 7.10 -6.85 -1.71
CA ASN A 101 6.37 -5.99 -2.65
C ASN A 101 5.56 -4.95 -1.87
N GLU A 102 4.86 -4.08 -2.59
CA GLU A 102 3.91 -3.12 -2.02
C GLU A 102 4.52 -2.21 -0.96
N THR A 103 5.12 -1.14 -1.46
CA THR A 103 6.10 -0.42 -0.69
C THR A 103 5.56 0.93 -0.23
N ALA A 104 5.94 1.36 0.98
CA ALA A 104 5.58 2.64 1.56
C ALA A 104 6.82 3.33 2.14
N ILE A 105 6.85 4.66 2.11
CA ILE A 105 7.96 5.45 2.64
C ILE A 105 7.46 6.75 3.26
N ALA A 106 8.10 7.19 4.35
CA ALA A 106 7.85 8.48 4.97
C ALA A 106 9.16 9.07 5.54
N ILE A 107 9.33 10.38 5.36
CA ILE A 107 10.45 11.17 5.85
C ILE A 107 10.01 11.91 7.11
N ASN A 108 10.81 11.82 8.19
CA ASN A 108 10.50 12.52 9.42
C ASN A 108 10.59 14.04 9.23
N PRO A 109 9.50 14.81 9.44
CA PRO A 109 9.49 16.25 9.21
C PRO A 109 10.36 17.04 10.19
N THR A 110 10.69 16.47 11.35
CA THR A 110 11.52 17.10 12.38
C THR A 110 13.00 16.73 12.25
N ASN A 111 13.29 15.61 11.61
CA ASN A 111 14.64 15.12 11.32
C ASN A 111 14.67 14.42 9.95
N PRO A 112 14.88 15.14 8.84
CA PRO A 112 14.81 14.54 7.50
C PRO A 112 15.84 13.43 7.22
N LYS A 113 16.80 13.19 8.14
CA LYS A 113 17.71 12.04 8.06
C LYS A 113 17.05 10.74 8.52
N ASN A 114 16.00 10.81 9.33
CA ASN A 114 15.21 9.68 9.73
C ASN A 114 14.13 9.42 8.67
N VAL A 115 14.18 8.24 8.05
CA VAL A 115 13.25 7.80 7.01
C VAL A 115 12.78 6.39 7.38
N ILE A 116 11.48 6.15 7.27
CA ILE A 116 10.89 4.83 7.51
C ILE A 116 10.35 4.31 6.19
N GLY A 117 10.66 3.06 5.89
CA GLY A 117 10.11 2.32 4.76
C GLY A 117 9.31 1.12 5.27
N GLY A 118 8.37 0.63 4.47
CA GLY A 118 7.67 -0.62 4.74
C GLY A 118 7.38 -1.40 3.46
N ALA A 119 7.23 -2.71 3.59
CA ALA A 119 6.85 -3.61 2.50
C ALA A 119 6.07 -4.82 3.02
N ASN A 120 5.29 -5.45 2.15
CA ASN A 120 4.92 -6.86 2.36
C ASN A 120 6.20 -7.68 2.32
N ASP A 121 6.58 -8.28 3.44
CA ASP A 121 7.81 -9.07 3.56
C ASP A 121 7.45 -10.55 3.76
N TYR A 122 7.94 -11.42 2.89
CA TYR A 122 7.67 -12.85 2.95
C TYR A 122 8.84 -13.66 3.53
N GLU A 123 9.98 -13.04 3.88
CA GLU A 123 11.16 -13.69 4.48
C GLU A 123 10.84 -14.67 5.63
N PRO A 124 9.83 -14.45 6.49
CA PRO A 124 9.54 -15.38 7.58
C PRO A 124 9.13 -16.80 7.13
N GLY A 125 8.82 -17.00 5.83
CA GLY A 125 8.55 -18.33 5.27
C GLY A 125 7.24 -18.95 5.73
N VAL A 126 6.35 -18.13 6.29
CA VAL A 126 5.04 -18.53 6.79
C VAL A 126 3.94 -17.94 5.91
N ASP A 127 3.84 -16.62 5.84
CA ASP A 127 2.98 -15.82 4.95
C ASP A 127 3.59 -14.40 4.87
N SER A 128 2.91 -13.43 4.26
CA SER A 128 3.36 -12.03 4.35
C SER A 128 3.31 -11.54 5.80
N VAL A 129 4.33 -10.76 6.17
CA VAL A 129 4.30 -9.91 7.35
C VAL A 129 4.49 -8.46 6.95
N MET A 130 4.06 -7.55 7.82
CA MET A 130 4.47 -6.16 7.76
C MET A 130 5.99 -6.05 7.99
N GLY A 131 6.74 -5.70 6.94
CA GLY A 131 8.13 -5.32 7.02
C GLY A 131 8.31 -3.83 7.29
N ILE A 132 9.18 -3.47 8.24
CA ILE A 132 9.53 -2.08 8.56
C ILE A 132 11.04 -1.91 8.54
N TYR A 133 11.50 -0.91 7.80
CA TYR A 133 12.89 -0.55 7.62
C TYR A 133 13.09 0.91 8.08
N ALA A 134 14.29 1.22 8.59
CA ALA A 134 14.62 2.57 9.03
C ALA A 134 16.00 3.00 8.52
N SER A 135 16.10 4.25 8.06
CA SER A 135 17.34 4.94 7.71
C SER A 135 17.57 6.12 8.66
N PHE A 136 18.84 6.43 8.92
CA PHE A 136 19.28 7.53 9.81
C PHE A 136 20.23 8.52 9.12
N ASP A 137 20.43 8.37 7.81
CA ASP A 137 21.24 9.26 6.99
C ASP A 137 20.47 9.86 5.81
N GLY A 138 19.14 9.71 5.80
CA GLY A 138 18.26 10.31 4.82
C GLY A 138 18.04 9.45 3.58
N GLY A 139 18.04 8.13 3.73
CA GLY A 139 17.72 7.14 2.70
C GLY A 139 18.93 6.46 2.06
N TYR A 140 20.17 6.85 2.42
CA TYR A 140 21.38 6.32 1.79
C TYR A 140 21.78 4.95 2.33
N THR A 141 21.52 4.68 3.61
CA THR A 141 21.76 3.38 4.22
C THR A 141 20.62 2.92 5.11
N TRP A 142 20.43 1.60 5.19
CA TRP A 142 19.35 0.91 5.90
C TRP A 142 19.95 -0.19 6.79
N PRO A 143 20.39 0.14 8.02
CA PRO A 143 21.17 -0.76 8.88
C PRO A 143 20.40 -1.96 9.45
N TYR A 144 19.07 -1.97 9.37
CA TYR A 144 18.21 -3.05 9.86
C TYR A 144 17.57 -3.86 8.72
N SER A 145 18.23 -3.90 7.56
CA SER A 145 17.69 -4.44 6.32
C SER A 145 17.47 -5.95 6.30
N ARG A 146 18.31 -6.73 7.00
CA ARG A 146 18.35 -8.20 6.85
C ARG A 146 17.19 -8.97 7.46
N HIS A 147 16.39 -8.35 8.33
CA HIS A 147 15.15 -8.93 8.85
C HIS A 147 14.18 -7.81 9.10
N ALA A 148 13.08 -7.78 8.35
CA ALA A 148 11.91 -6.97 8.70
C ALA A 148 11.62 -7.11 10.19
N ARG A 149 11.38 -5.99 10.87
CA ARG A 149 10.85 -6.05 12.23
C ARG A 149 9.41 -6.53 12.17
N GLN A 150 9.24 -7.83 12.39
CA GLN A 150 7.94 -8.47 12.40
C GLN A 150 7.07 -7.83 13.48
N VAL A 151 5.90 -7.37 13.06
CA VAL A 151 4.88 -6.91 14.00
C VAL A 151 4.07 -8.12 14.46
N ILE A 152 3.97 -8.30 15.77
CA ILE A 152 3.13 -9.33 16.36
C ILE A 152 1.68 -8.93 16.09
N THR A 153 0.93 -9.82 15.44
CA THR A 153 -0.51 -9.63 15.23
C THR A 153 -1.27 -9.67 16.56
N PRO A 154 -2.45 -9.05 16.64
CA PRO A 154 -3.19 -8.93 17.90
C PRO A 154 -3.43 -10.29 18.59
N ASP A 155 -3.80 -11.31 17.84
CA ASP A 155 -4.08 -12.66 18.35
C ASP A 155 -2.86 -13.62 18.33
N ARG A 156 -1.71 -13.15 17.84
CA ARG A 156 -0.47 -13.91 17.55
C ARG A 156 -0.61 -15.14 16.64
N SER A 157 -1.82 -15.39 16.12
CA SER A 157 -2.17 -16.56 15.31
C SER A 157 -2.46 -16.19 13.86
N MET A 158 -2.71 -14.90 13.62
CA MET A 158 -2.77 -14.30 12.30
C MET A 158 -1.39 -14.24 11.69
N LEU A 159 -1.23 -14.98 10.61
CA LEU A 159 0.04 -15.10 9.92
C LEU A 159 0.11 -14.18 8.70
N ALA A 160 -1.03 -13.79 8.12
CA ALA A 160 -1.11 -12.84 7.03
C ALA A 160 -1.27 -11.43 7.60
N SER A 161 -0.18 -10.67 7.55
CA SER A 161 -0.19 -9.23 7.82
C SER A 161 0.61 -8.52 6.75
N GLY A 162 0.29 -7.26 6.49
CA GLY A 162 0.90 -6.60 5.36
C GLY A 162 0.23 -5.29 4.99
N ASP A 163 0.42 -4.95 3.74
CA ASP A 163 -0.01 -3.76 3.05
C ASP A 163 0.39 -2.51 3.82
N PRO A 164 1.70 -2.17 3.85
CA PRO A 164 2.18 -1.12 4.70
C PRO A 164 1.66 0.26 4.37
N VAL A 165 1.46 1.04 5.44
CA VAL A 165 1.41 2.50 5.37
C VAL A 165 2.22 3.08 6.51
N VAL A 166 3.16 3.98 6.20
CA VAL A 166 4.01 4.64 7.18
C VAL A 166 3.79 6.15 7.13
N ALA A 167 3.78 6.81 8.27
CA ALA A 167 3.60 8.25 8.37
C ALA A 167 4.32 8.81 9.60
N PHE A 168 4.58 10.12 9.59
CA PHE A 168 5.01 10.87 10.77
C PHE A 168 3.99 11.93 11.14
N ASP A 169 3.83 12.22 12.43
CA ASP A 169 3.19 13.47 12.83
C ASP A 169 4.19 14.64 12.87
N GLY A 170 3.68 15.86 13.07
CA GLY A 170 4.50 17.07 13.18
C GLY A 170 5.34 17.15 14.47
N ASP A 171 5.32 16.13 15.32
CA ASP A 171 6.20 15.94 16.47
C ASP A 171 7.36 14.98 16.15
N GLY A 172 7.35 14.34 14.99
CA GLY A 172 8.34 13.32 14.62
C GLY A 172 8.05 11.94 15.21
N VAL A 173 6.83 11.70 15.70
CA VAL A 173 6.38 10.35 16.07
C VAL A 173 6.12 9.57 14.79
N ALA A 174 6.75 8.41 14.65
CA ALA A 174 6.51 7.53 13.51
C ALA A 174 5.31 6.62 13.78
N TYR A 175 4.52 6.37 12.75
CA TYR A 175 3.40 5.44 12.76
C TYR A 175 3.54 4.46 11.60
N ALA A 176 3.13 3.22 11.82
CA ALA A 176 2.95 2.23 10.78
C ALA A 176 1.58 1.58 10.94
N SER A 177 0.85 1.46 9.85
CA SER A 177 -0.44 0.77 9.74
C SER A 177 -0.28 -0.47 8.86
N PHE A 178 -1.04 -1.52 9.20
CA PHE A 178 -1.17 -2.73 8.40
C PHE A 178 -2.56 -3.35 8.53
N ILE A 179 -2.96 -4.09 7.50
CA ILE A 179 -3.99 -5.11 7.64
C ILE A 179 -3.42 -6.39 8.28
N ALA A 180 -4.25 -7.08 9.04
CA ALA A 180 -4.02 -8.46 9.44
C ALA A 180 -5.30 -9.26 9.27
N PHE A 181 -5.22 -10.43 8.65
CA PHE A 181 -6.40 -11.29 8.48
C PHE A 181 -6.06 -12.78 8.65
N GLY A 182 -7.06 -13.56 9.04
CA GLY A 182 -6.89 -15.00 9.21
C GLY A 182 -7.02 -15.74 7.87
N ARG A 183 -6.13 -16.71 7.63
CA ARG A 183 -6.24 -17.58 6.44
C ARG A 183 -7.27 -18.71 6.60
N ASN A 184 -7.62 -19.05 7.83
CA ASN A 184 -8.45 -20.22 8.18
C ASN A 184 -9.73 -19.86 8.95
N ASN A 185 -9.97 -18.57 9.18
CA ASN A 185 -11.15 -18.01 9.82
C ASN A 185 -11.48 -16.68 9.11
N CYS A 186 -12.40 -15.89 9.66
CA CYS A 186 -12.84 -14.63 9.08
C CYS A 186 -12.28 -13.39 9.79
N ASP A 187 -11.33 -13.53 10.72
CA ASP A 187 -10.73 -12.38 11.40
C ASP A 187 -10.11 -11.40 10.41
N SER A 188 -10.37 -10.11 10.62
CA SER A 188 -9.83 -9.01 9.82
C SER A 188 -9.66 -7.75 10.69
N TYR A 189 -8.45 -7.21 10.71
CA TYR A 189 -8.06 -6.05 11.50
C TYR A 189 -7.38 -5.01 10.64
N ILE A 190 -7.53 -3.75 11.07
CA ILE A 190 -6.56 -2.71 10.78
C ILE A 190 -5.87 -2.34 12.08
N ALA A 191 -4.55 -2.45 12.07
CA ALA A 191 -3.72 -2.17 13.23
C ALA A 191 -2.79 -0.99 12.95
N VAL A 192 -2.47 -0.24 14.01
CA VAL A 192 -1.54 0.89 13.96
C VAL A 192 -0.56 0.80 15.12
N ILE A 193 0.71 0.86 14.80
CA ILE A 193 1.79 0.90 15.78
C ILE A 193 2.54 2.23 15.69
N ARG A 194 3.19 2.62 16.78
CA ARG A 194 3.98 3.86 16.84
C ARG A 194 5.40 3.60 17.31
N SER A 195 6.31 4.47 16.89
CA SER A 195 7.67 4.57 17.42
C SER A 195 7.93 5.98 17.93
N LEU A 196 8.54 6.06 19.12
CA LEU A 196 8.95 7.32 19.76
C LEU A 196 10.47 7.55 19.68
N ASP A 197 11.20 6.64 19.03
CA ASP A 197 12.66 6.59 18.96
C ASP A 197 13.12 6.36 17.51
N GLU A 198 12.57 7.15 16.59
CA GLU A 198 13.01 7.22 15.18
C GLU A 198 12.89 5.88 14.43
N GLY A 199 11.92 5.05 14.82
CA GLY A 199 11.69 3.73 14.22
C GLY A 199 12.57 2.63 14.82
N VAL A 200 13.23 2.84 15.97
CA VAL A 200 14.09 1.84 16.65
C VAL A 200 13.31 0.88 17.55
N THR A 201 12.17 1.27 18.08
CA THR A 201 11.22 0.39 18.76
C THR A 201 9.80 0.77 18.39
N TRP A 202 8.91 -0.22 18.37
CA TRP A 202 7.51 -0.05 18.00
C TRP A 202 6.59 -0.58 19.09
N SER A 203 5.44 0.06 19.27
CA SER A 203 4.37 -0.48 20.11
C SER A 203 3.83 -1.78 19.53
N VAL A 204 3.15 -2.58 20.36
CA VAL A 204 2.49 -3.84 19.95
C VAL A 204 0.99 -3.60 19.92
N PRO A 205 0.26 -3.99 18.87
CA PRO A 205 -1.19 -3.88 18.87
C PRO A 205 -1.81 -4.89 19.86
N VAL A 206 -2.84 -4.48 20.60
CA VAL A 206 -3.50 -5.33 21.61
C VAL A 206 -5.01 -5.21 21.48
N ASP A 207 -5.70 -6.34 21.38
CA ASP A 207 -7.15 -6.43 21.32
C ASP A 207 -7.76 -7.03 22.62
N SER A 208 -9.08 -7.25 22.65
CA SER A 208 -9.75 -7.87 23.80
C SER A 208 -9.50 -9.37 23.93
N GLU A 209 -9.21 -10.08 22.82
CA GLU A 209 -8.92 -11.51 22.84
C GLU A 209 -7.49 -11.81 23.34
N SER A 210 -6.60 -10.81 23.33
CA SER A 210 -5.28 -10.82 23.98
C SER A 210 -5.29 -10.94 25.51
N ALA A 211 -6.47 -11.10 26.13
CA ALA A 211 -6.62 -11.24 27.58
C ALA A 211 -5.79 -12.41 28.13
N GLY A 212 -4.88 -12.11 29.08
CA GLY A 212 -4.01 -13.11 29.71
C GLY A 212 -2.62 -13.26 29.09
N THR A 213 -2.29 -12.50 28.04
CA THR A 213 -0.96 -12.47 27.41
C THR A 213 0.06 -11.58 28.13
N GLY A 214 -0.36 -10.84 29.16
CA GLY A 214 0.47 -9.84 29.86
C GLY A 214 0.60 -8.50 29.10
N LEU A 215 -0.01 -8.39 27.92
CA LEU A 215 -0.13 -7.14 27.16
C LEU A 215 -1.29 -6.29 27.71
N VAL A 216 -1.15 -4.97 27.69
CA VAL A 216 -2.17 -4.03 28.18
C VAL A 216 -3.03 -3.58 26.99
N VAL A 217 -4.35 -3.73 27.10
CA VAL A 217 -5.32 -3.30 26.08
C VAL A 217 -5.26 -1.78 25.89
N GLY A 218 -5.26 -1.30 24.64
CA GLY A 218 -5.39 0.12 24.32
C GLY A 218 -4.26 0.73 23.50
N ASP A 219 -3.54 -0.06 22.70
CA ASP A 219 -2.69 0.43 21.60
C ASP A 219 -3.08 -0.32 20.32
N GLY A 220 -3.41 0.42 19.26
CA GLY A 220 -3.16 -0.05 17.89
C GLY A 220 -4.16 -0.96 17.18
N ILE A 221 -5.45 -0.99 17.55
CA ILE A 221 -6.53 -1.57 16.70
C ILE A 221 -7.47 -0.45 16.27
N ALA A 222 -7.38 -0.05 15.00
CA ALA A 222 -8.23 0.98 14.42
C ALA A 222 -9.61 0.40 14.00
N ALA A 223 -9.63 -0.85 13.54
CA ALA A 223 -10.85 -1.57 13.17
C ALA A 223 -10.69 -3.08 13.36
N HIS A 224 -11.80 -3.76 13.64
CA HIS A 224 -11.93 -5.21 13.73
C HIS A 224 -13.33 -5.61 13.23
N ASN A 225 -13.40 -6.68 12.45
CA ASN A 225 -14.65 -7.19 11.86
C ASN A 225 -15.64 -7.76 12.90
N GLY A 226 -15.20 -8.07 14.13
CA GLY A 226 -16.07 -8.56 15.20
C GLY A 226 -15.74 -9.97 15.69
N GLY A 227 -14.76 -10.63 15.06
CA GLY A 227 -14.17 -11.89 15.52
C GLY A 227 -14.02 -12.93 14.41
N PRO A 228 -13.49 -14.12 14.75
CA PRO A 228 -13.08 -15.14 13.79
C PRO A 228 -14.24 -15.76 13.00
N ASP A 229 -15.46 -15.63 13.52
CA ASP A 229 -16.67 -16.19 12.93
C ASP A 229 -17.51 -15.15 12.17
N ASP A 230 -17.13 -13.85 12.20
CA ASP A 230 -17.87 -12.79 11.49
C ASP A 230 -17.34 -12.57 10.08
N CYS A 231 -17.84 -13.35 9.14
CA CYS A 231 -17.47 -13.28 7.73
C CYS A 231 -18.21 -12.19 6.95
N GLN A 232 -19.01 -11.33 7.61
CA GLN A 232 -19.77 -10.28 6.93
C GLN A 232 -18.93 -9.04 6.62
N ILE A 233 -17.75 -8.89 7.22
CA ILE A 233 -16.92 -7.70 7.08
C ILE A 233 -15.48 -8.13 6.79
N PHE A 234 -14.88 -7.53 5.77
CA PHE A 234 -13.45 -7.60 5.53
C PHE A 234 -12.89 -6.18 5.37
N HIS A 235 -11.80 -5.89 6.06
CA HIS A 235 -11.11 -4.62 5.99
C HIS A 235 -9.93 -4.73 5.04
N ASP A 236 -9.90 -3.88 4.02
CA ASP A 236 -8.84 -3.87 3.02
C ASP A 236 -8.74 -2.49 2.36
N LYS A 237 -7.70 -2.32 1.55
CA LYS A 237 -6.52 -1.51 1.88
C LYS A 237 -6.75 -0.26 2.73
N GLU A 238 -6.01 -0.18 3.85
CA GLU A 238 -5.96 1.02 4.69
C GLU A 238 -4.89 2.03 4.26
N TRP A 239 -5.13 3.29 4.63
CA TRP A 239 -4.24 4.43 4.44
C TRP A 239 -4.28 5.35 5.65
N MET A 240 -3.21 6.12 5.86
CA MET A 240 -3.01 6.85 7.11
C MET A 240 -2.30 8.19 6.87
N ALA A 241 -2.76 9.22 7.57
CA ALA A 241 -2.10 10.51 7.63
C ALA A 241 -2.23 11.13 9.03
N ALA A 242 -1.23 11.91 9.42
CA ALA A 242 -1.26 12.69 10.64
C ALA A 242 -1.17 14.18 10.31
N GLY A 243 -1.91 15.00 11.07
CA GLY A 243 -1.85 16.45 10.90
C GLY A 243 -2.34 17.19 12.15
N PRO A 244 -2.33 18.52 12.15
CA PRO A 244 -2.74 19.30 13.30
C PRO A 244 -4.20 18.96 13.65
N ARG A 245 -4.45 18.68 14.93
CA ARG A 245 -5.83 18.50 15.41
C ARG A 245 -6.54 19.86 15.36
N PRO A 246 -7.70 19.97 14.68
CA PRO A 246 -8.41 21.24 14.58
C PRO A 246 -8.76 21.81 15.97
N ALA A 247 -8.62 23.12 16.11
CA ALA A 247 -8.92 23.80 17.37
C ALA A 247 -10.41 23.61 17.75
N GLY A 248 -10.67 23.20 18.98
CA GLY A 248 -12.02 22.94 19.47
C GLY A 248 -12.66 21.63 18.99
N ALA A 249 -11.94 20.80 18.23
CA ALA A 249 -12.39 19.45 17.92
C ALA A 249 -12.60 18.65 19.22
N ALA A 250 -13.69 17.87 19.27
CA ALA A 250 -13.93 16.97 20.39
C ALA A 250 -12.81 15.93 20.46
N VAL A 251 -12.36 15.65 21.69
CA VAL A 251 -11.35 14.63 21.95
C VAL A 251 -11.99 13.25 21.92
N VAL A 252 -11.30 12.27 21.35
CA VAL A 252 -11.70 10.85 21.39
C VAL A 252 -11.96 10.43 22.85
N ALA A 253 -13.07 9.70 23.05
CA ALA A 253 -13.44 9.22 24.37
C ALA A 253 -12.41 8.20 24.89
N GLY A 254 -12.03 8.32 26.17
CA GLY A 254 -11.02 7.46 26.80
C GLY A 254 -9.59 8.01 26.73
N THR A 255 -9.34 9.02 25.90
CA THR A 255 -8.02 9.65 25.80
C THR A 255 -7.55 10.20 27.14
N ASP A 256 -6.37 9.76 27.57
CA ASP A 256 -5.67 10.28 28.73
C ASP A 256 -5.12 11.69 28.42
N PRO A 257 -5.47 12.73 29.21
CA PRO A 257 -4.93 14.07 29.02
C PRO A 257 -3.40 14.16 29.00
N SER A 258 -2.69 13.23 29.63
CA SER A 258 -1.22 13.17 29.62
C SER A 258 -0.63 12.64 28.32
N HIS A 259 -1.43 11.95 27.50
CA HIS A 259 -1.08 11.44 26.18
C HIS A 259 -1.74 12.20 25.03
N LEU A 260 -2.50 13.25 25.36
CA LEU A 260 -3.19 14.09 24.39
C LEU A 260 -2.20 14.73 23.41
N SER A 261 -2.31 14.36 22.13
CA SER A 261 -1.51 14.91 21.06
C SER A 261 -2.09 16.24 20.56
N ARG A 262 -1.20 17.09 20.04
CA ARG A 262 -1.60 18.26 19.25
C ARG A 262 -1.92 17.89 17.80
N HIS A 263 -1.54 16.69 17.38
CA HIS A 263 -1.88 16.11 16.09
C HIS A 263 -3.01 15.11 16.25
N ARG A 264 -3.74 14.88 15.17
CA ARG A 264 -4.72 13.81 15.04
C ARG A 264 -4.23 12.87 13.95
N LEU A 265 -4.26 11.58 14.26
CA LEU A 265 -4.02 10.51 13.30
C LEU A 265 -5.33 10.12 12.67
N TYR A 266 -5.38 9.97 11.35
CA TYR A 266 -6.53 9.50 10.60
C TYR A 266 -6.15 8.23 9.86
N VAL A 267 -7.03 7.22 9.91
CA VAL A 267 -6.91 5.98 9.16
C VAL A 267 -8.17 5.83 8.31
N THR A 268 -8.01 5.66 7.01
CA THR A 268 -9.08 5.38 6.04
C THR A 268 -8.90 3.98 5.46
N TRP A 269 -9.98 3.32 5.07
CA TRP A 269 -9.91 2.01 4.41
C TRP A 269 -11.20 1.70 3.66
N THR A 270 -11.14 0.69 2.81
CA THR A 270 -12.32 0.06 2.23
C THR A 270 -12.88 -1.00 3.17
N ARG A 271 -14.15 -0.86 3.53
CA ARG A 271 -14.87 -1.88 4.30
C ARG A 271 -15.71 -2.71 3.32
N PHE A 272 -15.25 -3.91 3.01
CA PHE A 272 -16.03 -4.86 2.21
C PHE A 272 -17.10 -5.51 3.09
N ASP A 273 -18.35 -5.27 2.74
CA ASP A 273 -19.53 -5.85 3.38
C ASP A 273 -20.06 -7.02 2.55
N PHE A 274 -20.41 -8.10 3.25
CA PHE A 274 -20.93 -9.33 2.68
C PHE A 274 -22.26 -9.70 3.34
N GLY A 275 -23.07 -10.48 2.61
CA GLY A 275 -24.31 -11.03 3.14
C GLY A 275 -24.08 -11.95 4.35
N PRO A 276 -25.14 -12.40 5.06
CA PRO A 276 -25.03 -13.09 6.34
C PRO A 276 -24.18 -14.37 6.36
N ALA A 277 -23.92 -14.98 5.21
CA ALA A 277 -23.08 -16.16 5.07
C ALA A 277 -21.61 -15.83 4.72
N GLY A 278 -21.27 -14.55 4.51
CA GLY A 278 -19.94 -14.09 4.11
C GLY A 278 -19.54 -14.46 2.68
N ASP A 279 -20.49 -14.89 1.84
CA ASP A 279 -20.21 -15.47 0.51
C ASP A 279 -20.73 -14.62 -0.66
N THR A 280 -21.45 -13.54 -0.36
CA THR A 280 -22.09 -12.68 -1.35
C THR A 280 -21.70 -11.25 -1.06
N TYR A 281 -21.00 -10.61 -1.99
CA TYR A 281 -20.64 -9.20 -1.91
C TYR A 281 -21.89 -8.29 -1.86
N VAL A 282 -21.85 -7.25 -1.04
CA VAL A 282 -22.93 -6.26 -0.88
C VAL A 282 -22.45 -4.87 -1.32
N GLU A 283 -21.41 -4.36 -0.66
CA GLU A 283 -20.87 -3.01 -0.87
C GLU A 283 -19.41 -2.95 -0.35
N SER A 284 -18.67 -1.92 -0.74
CA SER A 284 -17.31 -1.63 -0.32
C SER A 284 -17.09 -0.13 -0.02
N PRO A 285 -17.84 0.50 0.89
CA PRO A 285 -17.70 1.91 1.20
C PRO A 285 -16.38 2.26 1.88
N ILE A 286 -15.97 3.53 1.78
CA ILE A 286 -14.80 4.06 2.50
C ILE A 286 -15.17 4.45 3.93
N TYR A 287 -14.40 3.91 4.88
CA TYR A 287 -14.50 4.21 6.29
C TYR A 287 -13.30 5.04 6.78
N LEU A 288 -13.49 5.75 7.89
CA LEU A 288 -12.45 6.44 8.62
C LEU A 288 -12.59 6.26 10.13
N THR A 289 -11.44 6.21 10.82
CA THR A 289 -11.32 6.45 12.25
C THR A 289 -10.13 7.37 12.54
N TYR A 290 -10.13 8.02 13.71
CA TYR A 290 -9.06 8.89 14.13
C TYR A 290 -8.65 8.71 15.60
N SER A 291 -7.42 9.08 15.91
CA SER A 291 -6.84 9.05 17.26
C SER A 291 -6.25 10.39 17.66
N ASP A 292 -6.47 10.79 18.91
CA ASP A 292 -5.97 12.03 19.52
C ASP A 292 -4.78 11.82 20.47
N ASP A 293 -4.31 10.59 20.61
CA ASP A 293 -3.31 10.19 21.60
C ASP A 293 -2.35 9.15 21.05
N GLN A 294 -1.97 9.35 19.78
CA GLN A 294 -0.93 8.60 19.08
C GLN A 294 -1.29 7.10 18.95
N GLY A 295 -2.54 6.80 18.57
CA GLY A 295 -3.01 5.45 18.27
C GLY A 295 -3.38 4.62 19.50
N ARG A 296 -3.53 5.24 20.68
CA ARG A 296 -3.98 4.57 21.92
C ARG A 296 -5.49 4.35 21.89
N HIS A 297 -6.24 5.42 21.67
CA HIS A 297 -7.69 5.39 21.56
C HIS A 297 -8.13 5.88 20.19
N TRP A 298 -9.21 5.27 19.72
CA TRP A 298 -9.77 5.50 18.39
C TRP A 298 -11.22 5.96 18.50
N SER A 299 -11.61 6.86 17.61
CA SER A 299 -13.02 7.17 17.38
C SER A 299 -13.78 5.93 16.91
N LYS A 300 -15.11 5.96 16.97
CA LYS A 300 -15.90 4.92 16.29
C LYS A 300 -15.66 5.04 14.78
N PRO A 301 -15.42 3.93 14.06
CA PRO A 301 -15.40 3.92 12.59
C PRO A 301 -16.67 4.55 12.01
N GLN A 302 -16.48 5.40 11.01
CA GLN A 302 -17.53 6.13 10.30
C GLN A 302 -17.35 5.96 8.80
N GLU A 303 -18.43 5.65 8.09
CA GLU A 303 -18.49 5.73 6.63
C GLU A 303 -18.39 7.19 6.15
N ILE A 304 -17.56 7.44 5.15
CA ILE A 304 -17.26 8.79 4.65
C ILE A 304 -17.49 8.96 3.14
N SER A 305 -17.65 7.87 2.38
CA SER A 305 -17.76 7.92 0.92
C SER A 305 -19.04 8.63 0.44
N GLY A 306 -20.14 8.51 1.19
CA GLY A 306 -21.28 9.41 1.10
C GLY A 306 -22.15 9.19 -0.14
N ARG A 307 -22.77 10.26 -0.68
CA ARG A 307 -23.79 10.15 -1.75
C ARG A 307 -23.67 11.22 -2.84
N SER A 308 -23.69 10.83 -4.11
CA SER A 308 -23.69 11.72 -5.28
C SER A 308 -24.52 11.19 -6.45
N ALA A 309 -24.99 12.10 -7.30
CA ALA A 309 -25.60 11.74 -8.59
C ALA A 309 -24.60 11.09 -9.56
N ASP A 310 -23.29 11.24 -9.33
CA ASP A 310 -22.23 10.58 -10.09
C ASP A 310 -22.13 9.07 -9.78
N CYS A 311 -22.69 8.62 -8.65
CA CYS A 311 -22.72 7.23 -8.22
C CYS A 311 -24.06 6.63 -8.67
N ALA A 312 -24.14 6.28 -9.95
CA ALA A 312 -25.39 6.01 -10.65
C ALA A 312 -25.68 4.51 -10.84
N PHE A 313 -24.73 3.64 -10.48
CA PHE A 313 -24.82 2.19 -10.65
C PHE A 313 -24.48 1.47 -9.33
N GLN A 314 -25.11 0.33 -9.08
CA GLN A 314 -24.98 -0.47 -7.85
C GLN A 314 -24.89 -1.96 -8.19
N TYR A 315 -24.05 -2.75 -7.50
CA TYR A 315 -23.91 -4.19 -7.76
C TYR A 315 -24.64 -5.08 -6.75
N GLY A 316 -24.45 -4.83 -5.45
CA GLY A 316 -24.94 -5.72 -4.39
C GLY A 316 -26.17 -5.22 -3.64
N ASP A 317 -26.52 -3.94 -3.83
CA ASP A 317 -27.59 -3.29 -3.09
C ASP A 317 -28.51 -2.42 -4.01
N LEU A 318 -29.51 -1.76 -3.43
CA LEU A 318 -30.38 -0.82 -4.16
C LEU A 318 -30.37 0.58 -3.51
N ASP A 319 -29.32 0.97 -2.77
CA ASP A 319 -29.22 2.29 -2.11
C ASP A 319 -28.84 3.44 -3.06
N GLY A 320 -29.38 3.38 -4.28
CA GLY A 320 -29.40 4.47 -5.24
C GLY A 320 -28.06 5.20 -5.37
N GLN A 321 -28.08 6.51 -5.11
CA GLN A 321 -26.94 7.43 -5.24
C GLN A 321 -25.88 7.31 -4.12
N ALA A 322 -25.85 6.21 -3.38
CA ALA A 322 -24.72 5.91 -2.50
C ALA A 322 -23.45 5.72 -3.33
N CYS A 323 -22.33 6.19 -2.79
CA CYS A 323 -21.00 6.00 -3.36
C CYS A 323 -20.32 5.01 -2.42
N ASP A 324 -20.53 3.73 -2.68
CA ASP A 324 -20.29 2.63 -1.75
C ASP A 324 -19.70 1.41 -2.48
N GLU A 325 -19.33 1.56 -3.74
CA GLU A 325 -18.52 0.61 -4.49
C GLU A 325 -17.14 1.26 -4.64
N ASP A 326 -16.35 1.33 -3.56
CA ASP A 326 -15.11 2.11 -3.51
C ASP A 326 -13.87 1.30 -3.15
N GLN A 327 -12.69 1.70 -3.65
CA GLN A 327 -11.38 1.17 -3.24
C GLN A 327 -10.28 2.24 -3.23
N PHE A 328 -9.10 1.88 -2.70
CA PHE A 328 -7.87 2.68 -2.80
C PHE A 328 -7.99 4.10 -2.20
N SER A 329 -8.60 4.23 -1.02
CA SER A 329 -8.78 5.55 -0.39
C SER A 329 -7.46 6.14 0.10
N THR A 330 -7.00 7.29 -0.38
CA THR A 330 -5.81 7.97 0.14
C THR A 330 -6.18 9.25 0.90
N VAL A 331 -5.47 9.54 1.98
CA VAL A 331 -5.78 10.63 2.93
C VAL A 331 -4.62 11.61 3.06
N VAL A 332 -4.93 12.91 3.06
CA VAL A 332 -3.98 13.98 3.35
C VAL A 332 -4.61 15.02 4.29
N VAL A 333 -3.80 15.62 5.17
CA VAL A 333 -4.23 16.66 6.11
C VAL A 333 -3.50 17.95 5.81
N ASP A 334 -4.26 19.03 5.62
CA ASP A 334 -3.70 20.37 5.44
C ASP A 334 -2.98 20.79 6.75
N PRO A 335 -1.65 20.97 6.73
CA PRO A 335 -0.88 21.28 7.94
C PRO A 335 -1.13 22.69 8.47
N THR A 336 -1.79 23.56 7.69
CA THR A 336 -2.06 24.96 8.07
C THR A 336 -3.36 25.13 8.84
N ASN A 337 -4.36 24.28 8.55
CA ASN A 337 -5.71 24.44 9.10
C ASN A 337 -6.36 23.13 9.61
N GLY A 338 -5.75 21.96 9.35
CA GLY A 338 -6.24 20.66 9.80
C GLY A 338 -7.41 20.11 9.00
N THR A 339 -7.71 20.67 7.82
CA THR A 339 -8.71 20.09 6.91
C THR A 339 -8.18 18.76 6.38
N VAL A 340 -9.02 17.73 6.46
CA VAL A 340 -8.73 16.38 5.97
C VAL A 340 -9.38 16.22 4.61
N TYR A 341 -8.63 15.66 3.67
CA TYR A 341 -9.09 15.29 2.34
C TYR A 341 -8.89 13.78 2.15
N VAL A 342 -9.90 13.10 1.62
CA VAL A 342 -9.83 11.68 1.29
C VAL A 342 -10.30 11.50 -0.15
N ALA A 343 -9.41 11.00 -1.01
CA ALA A 343 -9.72 10.64 -2.38
C ALA A 343 -9.78 9.12 -2.52
N PHE A 344 -10.64 8.59 -3.38
CA PHE A 344 -10.83 7.15 -3.57
C PHE A 344 -11.34 6.84 -4.97
N GLU A 345 -11.04 5.64 -5.45
CA GLU A 345 -11.66 5.09 -6.66
C GLU A 345 -13.08 4.66 -6.34
N ASN A 346 -13.99 4.92 -7.28
CA ASN A 346 -15.40 4.60 -7.19
C ASN A 346 -15.86 3.88 -8.46
N PHE A 347 -16.54 2.76 -8.24
CA PHE A 347 -17.01 1.79 -9.23
C PHE A 347 -18.54 1.84 -9.41
N ASN A 348 -19.24 2.82 -8.80
CA ASN A 348 -20.68 3.04 -8.98
C ASN A 348 -21.02 3.63 -10.36
N THR A 349 -20.39 3.13 -11.42
CA THR A 349 -20.58 3.58 -12.80
C THR A 349 -20.92 2.38 -13.70
N ALA A 350 -21.64 2.62 -14.81
CA ALA A 350 -21.95 1.57 -15.78
C ALA A 350 -20.84 1.37 -16.84
N GLY A 351 -19.77 2.17 -16.78
CA GLY A 351 -18.74 2.26 -17.81
C GLY A 351 -17.37 2.51 -17.19
N ASN A 352 -16.70 3.57 -17.62
CA ASN A 352 -15.44 4.00 -17.02
C ASN A 352 -15.65 4.42 -15.56
N ASN A 353 -14.75 3.96 -14.69
CA ASN A 353 -14.75 4.28 -13.26
C ASN A 353 -14.38 5.75 -13.02
N GLN A 354 -14.28 6.15 -11.75
CA GLN A 354 -14.00 7.54 -11.40
C GLN A 354 -13.25 7.67 -10.08
N TYR A 355 -12.53 8.79 -9.93
CA TYR A 355 -12.03 9.23 -8.63
C TYR A 355 -12.99 10.25 -8.01
N LEU A 356 -13.31 10.05 -6.75
CA LEU A 356 -14.08 10.97 -5.93
C LEU A 356 -13.23 11.52 -4.79
N ILE A 357 -13.63 12.66 -4.22
CA ILE A 357 -13.04 13.25 -3.02
C ILE A 357 -14.10 13.72 -2.03
N VAL A 358 -13.84 13.47 -0.75
CA VAL A 358 -14.57 14.05 0.38
C VAL A 358 -13.61 14.83 1.27
N LYS A 359 -14.13 15.81 2.01
CA LYS A 359 -13.33 16.58 2.96
C LYS A 359 -14.02 16.84 4.29
N SER A 360 -13.22 17.02 5.33
CA SER A 360 -13.66 17.41 6.66
C SER A 360 -12.84 18.59 7.19
N ALA A 361 -13.50 19.70 7.51
CA ALA A 361 -12.88 20.89 8.11
C ALA A 361 -12.96 20.91 9.65
N ASN A 362 -13.55 19.88 10.26
CA ASN A 362 -13.78 19.80 11.71
C ASN A 362 -13.20 18.51 12.32
N GLY A 363 -12.11 18.02 11.74
CA GLY A 363 -11.31 16.94 12.28
C GLY A 363 -11.96 15.55 12.15
N GLY A 364 -12.73 15.33 11.09
CA GLY A 364 -13.39 14.05 10.81
C GLY A 364 -14.78 13.90 11.42
N ALA A 365 -15.32 14.92 12.09
CA ALA A 365 -16.65 14.83 12.71
C ALA A 365 -17.80 14.85 11.69
N THR A 366 -17.65 15.61 10.60
CA THR A 366 -18.60 15.62 9.47
C THR A 366 -17.86 15.75 8.16
N TRP A 367 -18.47 15.25 7.08
CA TRP A 367 -17.87 15.19 5.74
C TRP A 367 -18.71 15.92 4.71
N SER A 368 -18.05 16.47 3.69
CA SER A 368 -18.73 16.99 2.51
C SER A 368 -19.44 15.87 1.74
N ARG A 369 -20.30 16.26 0.79
CA ARG A 369 -20.68 15.32 -0.28
C ARG A 369 -19.44 14.99 -1.13
N PRO A 370 -19.37 13.77 -1.72
CA PRO A 370 -18.30 13.43 -2.65
C PRO A 370 -18.37 14.32 -3.90
N VAL A 371 -17.19 14.73 -4.37
CA VAL A 371 -17.00 15.51 -5.59
C VAL A 371 -16.18 14.68 -6.57
N LYS A 372 -16.62 14.58 -7.83
CA LYS A 372 -15.85 13.90 -8.87
C LYS A 372 -14.58 14.68 -9.22
N ILE A 373 -13.44 14.01 -9.20
CA ILE A 373 -12.15 14.54 -9.67
C ILE A 373 -12.02 14.29 -11.18
N THR A 374 -12.10 13.03 -11.59
CA THR A 374 -11.86 12.59 -12.97
C THR A 374 -12.59 11.28 -13.25
N GLU A 375 -12.76 10.98 -14.53
CA GLU A 375 -13.02 9.62 -15.02
C GLU A 375 -11.70 8.82 -15.11
N VAL A 376 -11.81 7.50 -14.96
CA VAL A 376 -10.73 6.51 -15.00
C VAL A 376 -11.06 5.47 -16.07
N VAL A 377 -10.18 5.28 -17.05
CA VAL A 377 -10.40 4.35 -18.17
C VAL A 377 -9.64 3.05 -17.94
N ASP A 378 -10.28 2.12 -17.22
CA ASP A 378 -9.68 0.86 -16.74
C ASP A 378 -10.47 -0.39 -17.17
N ILE A 379 -11.40 -0.24 -18.11
CA ILE A 379 -12.24 -1.33 -18.65
C ILE A 379 -11.65 -2.00 -19.90
N ASN A 380 -10.57 -1.44 -20.46
CA ASN A 380 -9.98 -1.82 -21.75
C ASN A 380 -8.58 -2.44 -21.58
N TYR A 381 -8.33 -3.17 -20.49
CA TYR A 381 -7.08 -3.91 -20.29
C TYR A 381 -7.14 -5.34 -20.87
N PRO A 382 -5.99 -5.92 -21.27
CA PRO A 382 -5.87 -7.37 -21.41
C PRO A 382 -6.15 -8.07 -20.07
N VAL A 383 -6.51 -9.35 -20.16
CA VAL A 383 -6.83 -10.17 -18.99
C VAL A 383 -5.93 -11.40 -18.93
N CYS A 384 -5.22 -11.58 -17.81
CA CYS A 384 -4.45 -12.78 -17.50
C CYS A 384 -4.93 -13.37 -16.17
N GLU A 385 -5.18 -14.68 -16.13
CA GLU A 385 -5.69 -15.39 -14.93
C GLU A 385 -6.90 -14.69 -14.27
N GLY A 386 -7.75 -14.06 -15.08
CA GLY A 386 -8.97 -13.37 -14.64
C GLY A 386 -8.75 -11.97 -14.04
N ARG A 387 -7.57 -11.37 -14.19
CA ARG A 387 -7.25 -10.01 -13.72
C ARG A 387 -6.83 -9.11 -14.89
N SER A 388 -7.14 -7.82 -14.79
CA SER A 388 -6.62 -6.79 -15.69
C SER A 388 -5.09 -6.74 -15.60
N THR A 389 -4.42 -6.70 -16.75
CA THR A 389 -2.96 -6.62 -16.88
C THR A 389 -2.56 -5.57 -17.91
N LEU A 390 -1.26 -5.45 -18.19
CA LEU A 390 -0.75 -4.75 -19.36
C LEU A 390 -0.38 -5.76 -20.45
N ASP A 391 -0.16 -5.29 -21.67
CA ASP A 391 0.33 -6.15 -22.73
C ASP A 391 1.74 -6.68 -22.41
N HIS A 392 2.12 -7.84 -22.95
CA HIS A 392 3.41 -8.48 -22.67
C HIS A 392 3.70 -8.77 -21.17
N MET A 393 2.67 -8.80 -20.31
CA MET A 393 2.78 -9.01 -18.87
C MET A 393 1.54 -9.71 -18.32
N CYS A 394 1.71 -10.59 -17.32
CA CYS A 394 0.59 -11.27 -16.65
C CYS A 394 0.34 -10.74 -15.22
N ALA A 395 1.19 -9.84 -14.71
CA ALA A 395 0.97 -9.25 -13.40
C ALA A 395 -0.22 -8.30 -13.44
N ARG A 396 -1.06 -8.40 -12.39
CA ARG A 396 -2.25 -7.55 -12.27
C ARG A 396 -1.88 -6.08 -12.17
N VAL A 397 -2.74 -5.22 -12.70
CA VAL A 397 -2.67 -3.76 -12.56
C VAL A 397 -4.00 -3.19 -12.07
N ASN A 398 -3.93 -1.99 -11.52
CA ASN A 398 -5.05 -1.18 -11.05
C ASN A 398 -4.80 0.29 -11.45
N ALA A 399 -5.82 1.14 -11.32
CA ALA A 399 -5.74 2.57 -11.59
C ALA A 399 -5.44 3.41 -10.34
N GLY A 400 -5.08 2.75 -9.25
CA GLY A 400 -4.75 3.31 -7.95
C GLY A 400 -3.61 4.32 -8.02
N GLY A 401 -3.70 5.32 -7.17
CA GLY A 401 -2.67 6.33 -6.96
C GLY A 401 -2.97 7.07 -5.66
N ASN A 402 -2.52 8.32 -5.53
CA ASN A 402 -2.70 9.06 -4.29
C ASN A 402 -2.93 10.55 -4.50
N ILE A 403 -3.46 11.17 -3.44
CA ILE A 403 -3.56 12.62 -3.28
C ILE A 403 -2.45 13.14 -2.37
N ASP A 404 -1.94 14.34 -2.68
CA ASP A 404 -1.14 15.15 -1.77
C ASP A 404 -1.43 16.65 -1.98
N LEU A 405 -0.88 17.51 -1.13
CA LEU A 405 -1.12 18.95 -1.16
C LEU A 405 0.15 19.79 -1.02
N ASP A 406 0.14 20.96 -1.66
CA ASP A 406 1.14 21.99 -1.43
C ASP A 406 0.81 22.76 -0.16
N ALA A 407 1.56 22.51 0.91
CA ALA A 407 1.36 23.11 2.23
C ALA A 407 1.44 24.65 2.25
N ARG A 408 2.01 25.28 1.20
CA ARG A 408 2.12 26.74 1.10
C ARG A 408 0.84 27.38 0.56
N THR A 409 0.11 26.66 -0.28
CA THR A 409 -1.02 27.21 -1.05
C THR A 409 -2.35 26.51 -0.76
N GLY A 410 -2.32 25.30 -0.20
CA GLY A 410 -3.49 24.42 -0.06
C GLY A 410 -3.95 23.80 -1.37
N ALA A 411 -3.16 23.91 -2.46
CA ALA A 411 -3.47 23.25 -3.73
C ALA A 411 -3.33 21.74 -3.59
N LEU A 412 -4.32 21.00 -4.07
CA LEU A 412 -4.37 19.54 -4.05
C LEU A 412 -3.95 18.98 -5.41
N TYR A 413 -3.31 17.82 -5.39
CA TYR A 413 -2.89 17.07 -6.58
C TYR A 413 -3.29 15.62 -6.41
N LEU A 414 -3.98 15.05 -7.41
CA LEU A 414 -4.23 13.62 -7.51
C LEU A 414 -3.36 13.07 -8.63
N ALA A 415 -2.64 11.97 -8.38
CA ALA A 415 -2.04 11.13 -9.40
C ALA A 415 -2.78 9.80 -9.52
N TRP A 416 -2.92 9.29 -10.74
CA TRP A 416 -3.46 7.97 -11.04
C TRP A 416 -2.90 7.51 -12.38
N SER A 417 -3.16 6.26 -12.77
CA SER A 417 -2.82 5.78 -14.10
C SER A 417 -3.98 5.06 -14.75
N ASP A 418 -4.17 5.22 -16.06
CA ASP A 418 -5.20 4.48 -16.78
C ASP A 418 -4.85 4.28 -18.27
N ASN A 419 -5.61 3.43 -18.96
CA ASN A 419 -5.32 2.99 -20.33
C ASN A 419 -6.16 3.75 -21.38
N ARG A 420 -6.50 5.02 -21.13
CA ARG A 420 -7.29 5.84 -22.07
C ARG A 420 -6.63 6.04 -23.43
N ASN A 421 -5.31 5.92 -23.50
CA ASN A 421 -4.53 6.09 -24.72
C ASN A 421 -4.18 4.76 -25.41
N GLY A 422 -4.64 3.62 -24.87
CA GLY A 422 -4.38 2.28 -25.39
C GLY A 422 -5.65 1.45 -25.67
N SER A 423 -5.45 0.16 -25.91
CA SER A 423 -6.51 -0.85 -26.04
C SER A 423 -6.16 -2.12 -25.26
N ALA A 424 -7.05 -3.12 -25.31
CA ALA A 424 -6.80 -4.41 -24.66
C ALA A 424 -5.73 -5.24 -25.39
N GLU A 425 -5.45 -4.94 -26.66
CA GLU A 425 -4.45 -5.63 -27.48
C GLU A 425 -3.08 -4.94 -27.46
N ASP A 426 -3.05 -3.63 -27.26
CA ASP A 426 -1.87 -2.78 -27.28
C ASP A 426 -2.06 -1.70 -26.21
N THR A 427 -1.56 -1.97 -25.00
CA THR A 427 -1.74 -1.06 -23.88
C THR A 427 -0.81 0.14 -24.02
N ASN A 428 -1.37 1.28 -23.63
CA ASN A 428 -0.65 2.54 -23.45
C ASN A 428 -1.24 3.17 -22.20
N ASN A 429 -0.91 2.53 -21.07
CA ASN A 429 -1.27 3.03 -19.77
C ASN A 429 -0.40 4.25 -19.45
N ASP A 430 -1.00 5.36 -19.06
CA ASP A 430 -0.27 6.59 -18.77
C ASP A 430 -0.54 7.04 -17.34
N VAL A 431 0.45 7.71 -16.72
CA VAL A 431 0.27 8.37 -15.43
C VAL A 431 -0.18 9.81 -15.65
N PHE A 432 -1.28 10.19 -15.00
CA PHE A 432 -1.87 11.52 -15.08
C PHE A 432 -1.86 12.21 -13.72
N VAL A 433 -1.86 13.55 -13.77
CA VAL A 433 -2.10 14.41 -12.60
C VAL A 433 -3.26 15.37 -12.89
N ALA A 434 -4.12 15.57 -11.89
CA ALA A 434 -5.10 16.64 -11.85
C ALA A 434 -4.85 17.51 -10.60
N ARG A 435 -5.13 18.81 -10.72
CA ARG A 435 -4.91 19.78 -9.66
C ARG A 435 -6.20 20.50 -9.28
N SER A 436 -6.35 20.81 -7.99
CA SER A 436 -7.38 21.73 -7.48
C SER A 436 -6.73 22.86 -6.67
N SER A 437 -7.23 24.09 -6.81
CA SER A 437 -6.81 25.26 -6.01
C SER A 437 -7.91 25.85 -5.13
N ASP A 438 -9.05 25.16 -5.00
CA ASP A 438 -10.21 25.61 -4.24
C ASP A 438 -10.67 24.60 -3.18
N GLY A 439 -9.72 23.78 -2.70
CA GLY A 439 -9.97 22.75 -1.70
C GLY A 439 -10.83 21.61 -2.24
N GLY A 440 -10.56 21.18 -3.46
CA GLY A 440 -11.13 19.97 -4.07
C GLY A 440 -12.51 20.15 -4.67
N ALA A 441 -12.98 21.39 -4.86
CA ALA A 441 -14.31 21.64 -5.42
C ALA A 441 -14.31 21.58 -6.96
N VAL A 442 -13.23 22.04 -7.59
CA VAL A 442 -13.01 21.95 -9.03
C VAL A 442 -11.60 21.46 -9.32
N TRP A 443 -11.46 20.64 -10.35
CA TRP A 443 -10.21 20.03 -10.78
C TRP A 443 -9.89 20.38 -12.23
N THR A 444 -8.60 20.46 -12.55
CA THR A 444 -8.12 20.61 -13.93
C THR A 444 -8.43 19.35 -14.74
N ALA A 445 -8.37 19.46 -16.07
CA ALA A 445 -8.29 18.28 -16.90
C ALA A 445 -7.02 17.46 -16.56
N PRO A 446 -7.03 16.14 -16.74
CA PRO A 446 -5.85 15.29 -16.56
C PRO A 446 -4.67 15.72 -17.44
N ILE A 447 -3.49 15.84 -16.85
CA ILE A 447 -2.23 16.17 -17.55
C ILE A 447 -1.29 14.95 -17.40
N PRO A 448 -0.83 14.33 -18.50
CA PRO A 448 0.11 13.22 -18.40
C PRO A 448 1.48 13.72 -17.90
N VAL A 449 2.13 12.94 -17.03
CA VAL A 449 3.45 13.30 -16.47
C VAL A 449 4.59 12.99 -17.43
N THR A 450 4.36 12.06 -18.36
CA THR A 450 5.21 11.74 -19.51
C THR A 450 4.54 12.24 -20.79
N SER A 451 5.32 12.72 -21.76
CA SER A 451 4.77 13.12 -23.06
C SER A 451 5.39 12.30 -24.18
N GLY A 452 4.57 11.63 -24.98
CA GLY A 452 4.98 10.98 -26.21
C GLY A 452 5.54 9.56 -26.06
N SER A 453 5.44 8.96 -24.88
CA SER A 453 5.60 7.51 -24.74
C SER A 453 4.44 6.80 -25.44
N VAL A 454 4.71 5.60 -25.94
CA VAL A 454 3.71 4.66 -26.47
C VAL A 454 3.70 3.36 -25.68
N ASP A 455 4.52 3.29 -24.63
CA ASP A 455 4.65 2.17 -23.70
C ASP A 455 4.05 2.57 -22.34
N ASP A 456 3.82 1.60 -21.46
CA ASP A 456 3.06 1.84 -20.24
C ASP A 456 3.86 2.52 -19.11
N GLN A 457 3.18 3.42 -18.39
CA GLN A 457 3.56 3.97 -17.09
C GLN A 457 2.44 3.70 -16.06
N PHE A 458 2.75 3.14 -14.89
CA PHE A 458 1.74 2.65 -13.93
C PHE A 458 2.23 2.64 -12.47
N PHE A 459 1.31 2.41 -11.53
CA PHE A 459 1.54 2.48 -10.08
C PHE A 459 2.22 3.78 -9.62
N PRO A 460 1.60 4.95 -9.89
CA PRO A 460 2.17 6.21 -9.49
C PRO A 460 2.05 6.47 -8.00
N TRP A 461 3.03 7.18 -7.46
CA TRP A 461 2.95 7.84 -6.16
C TRP A 461 3.44 9.27 -6.27
N LEU A 462 2.63 10.22 -5.81
CA LEU A 462 2.84 11.66 -5.85
C LEU A 462 3.22 12.18 -4.46
N SER A 463 4.15 13.12 -4.40
CA SER A 463 4.47 13.89 -3.20
C SER A 463 4.84 15.33 -3.56
N VAL A 464 4.43 16.28 -2.72
CA VAL A 464 4.72 17.71 -2.87
C VAL A 464 5.73 18.15 -1.83
N ALA A 465 6.93 18.53 -2.28
CA ALA A 465 7.98 18.98 -1.39
C ALA A 465 7.58 20.30 -0.70
N PRO A 466 8.15 20.64 0.48
CA PRO A 466 7.86 21.91 1.14
C PRO A 466 8.20 23.17 0.31
N SER A 467 9.02 23.03 -0.74
CA SER A 467 9.30 24.07 -1.74
C SER A 467 8.14 24.34 -2.69
N GLY A 468 7.18 23.43 -2.80
CA GLY A 468 6.12 23.40 -3.81
C GLY A 468 6.43 22.58 -5.05
N THR A 469 7.59 21.94 -5.10
CA THR A 469 7.95 21.02 -6.19
C THR A 469 7.07 19.77 -6.11
N VAL A 470 6.32 19.48 -7.16
CA VAL A 470 5.49 18.27 -7.26
C VAL A 470 6.30 17.18 -7.93
N ALA A 471 6.38 16.00 -7.33
CA ALA A 471 7.10 14.85 -7.86
C ALA A 471 6.17 13.63 -7.94
N VAL A 472 6.33 12.81 -8.98
CA VAL A 472 5.60 11.55 -9.17
C VAL A 472 6.58 10.46 -9.57
N ALA A 473 6.64 9.38 -8.79
CA ALA A 473 7.40 8.18 -9.11
C ALA A 473 6.44 7.09 -9.60
N TYR A 474 6.85 6.29 -10.59
CA TYR A 474 6.01 5.27 -11.20
C TYR A 474 6.86 4.21 -11.91
N PHE A 475 6.27 3.05 -12.17
CA PHE A 475 6.86 2.08 -13.08
C PHE A 475 6.70 2.51 -14.53
N ASP A 476 7.73 2.29 -15.33
CA ASP A 476 7.86 2.79 -16.70
C ASP A 476 8.44 1.69 -17.59
N ARG A 477 7.76 1.38 -18.69
CA ARG A 477 8.15 0.30 -19.62
C ARG A 477 8.79 0.79 -20.92
N GLN A 478 9.09 2.09 -21.03
CA GLN A 478 9.55 2.71 -22.28
C GLN A 478 11.01 2.42 -22.66
N TYR A 479 11.83 1.90 -21.73
CA TYR A 479 13.29 1.88 -21.92
C TYR A 479 13.82 0.60 -22.58
N THR A 480 13.25 -0.57 -22.25
CA THR A 480 13.83 -1.86 -22.65
C THR A 480 12.77 -2.80 -23.25
N PRO A 481 12.89 -3.19 -24.53
CA PRO A 481 12.01 -4.17 -25.16
C PRO A 481 12.09 -5.57 -24.50
N PRO A 482 11.01 -6.38 -24.51
CA PRO A 482 9.71 -6.11 -25.13
C PRO A 482 8.71 -5.48 -24.14
N LYS A 483 9.12 -4.43 -23.40
CA LYS A 483 8.42 -3.77 -22.27
C LYS A 483 8.78 -4.35 -20.89
N MET A 484 10.07 -4.32 -20.55
CA MET A 484 10.59 -4.58 -19.19
C MET A 484 10.22 -3.41 -18.26
N ILE A 485 10.33 -3.58 -16.94
CA ILE A 485 9.95 -2.55 -15.97
C ILE A 485 11.19 -1.78 -15.48
N ASP A 486 11.06 -0.46 -15.44
CA ASP A 486 11.95 0.49 -14.77
C ASP A 486 11.15 1.38 -13.83
N THR A 487 11.84 2.17 -13.01
CA THR A 487 11.25 3.23 -12.18
C THR A 487 11.67 4.58 -12.74
N SER A 488 10.70 5.47 -12.95
CA SER A 488 10.90 6.84 -13.41
C SER A 488 10.41 7.85 -12.38
N LEU A 489 10.98 9.05 -12.40
CA LEU A 489 10.57 10.19 -11.59
C LEU A 489 10.26 11.38 -12.51
N SER A 490 9.04 11.90 -12.41
CA SER A 490 8.60 13.11 -13.08
C SER A 490 8.45 14.25 -12.08
N VAL A 491 9.00 15.42 -12.40
CA VAL A 491 9.05 16.58 -11.50
C VAL A 491 8.45 17.82 -12.18
N SER A 492 7.61 18.55 -11.44
CA SER A 492 7.04 19.83 -11.83
C SER A 492 7.37 20.92 -10.83
N THR A 493 7.86 22.06 -11.34
CA THR A 493 8.09 23.30 -10.57
C THR A 493 7.11 24.42 -10.94
N ASN A 494 6.09 24.09 -11.74
CA ASN A 494 5.10 25.05 -12.25
C ASN A 494 3.67 24.55 -11.98
N GLU A 495 3.44 24.01 -10.78
CA GLU A 495 2.11 23.59 -10.30
C GLU A 495 1.47 22.48 -11.15
N GLY A 496 2.26 21.51 -11.62
CA GLY A 496 1.77 20.37 -12.41
C GLY A 496 1.44 20.67 -13.86
N ASN A 497 1.74 21.88 -14.37
CA ASN A 497 1.44 22.26 -15.76
C ASN A 497 2.43 21.69 -16.79
N ALA A 498 3.66 21.40 -16.37
CA ALA A 498 4.67 20.71 -17.18
C ALA A 498 5.59 19.87 -16.29
N TRP A 499 6.18 18.84 -16.91
CA TRP A 499 6.95 17.81 -16.22
C TRP A 499 8.31 17.62 -16.87
N THR A 500 9.32 17.35 -16.04
CA THR A 500 10.62 16.85 -16.47
C THR A 500 10.77 15.44 -15.91
N THR A 501 10.91 14.47 -16.81
CA THR A 501 11.04 13.04 -16.48
C THR A 501 12.48 12.59 -16.55
N ARG A 502 12.87 11.69 -15.65
CA ARG A 502 14.10 10.91 -15.75
C ARG A 502 13.89 9.49 -15.25
N ARG A 503 14.68 8.56 -15.79
CA ARG A 503 14.81 7.20 -15.25
C ARG A 503 15.56 7.26 -13.93
N VAL A 504 15.02 6.58 -12.91
CA VAL A 504 15.66 6.41 -11.59
C VAL A 504 16.40 5.08 -11.56
N SER A 505 15.72 3.99 -11.89
CA SER A 505 16.34 2.66 -11.85
C SER A 505 17.50 2.53 -12.83
N GLU A 506 18.60 1.93 -12.38
CA GLU A 506 19.78 1.70 -13.23
C GLU A 506 19.58 0.53 -14.20
N VAL A 507 18.71 -0.42 -13.83
CA VAL A 507 18.49 -1.69 -14.53
C VAL A 507 17.00 -1.94 -14.69
N SER A 508 16.61 -2.40 -15.87
CA SER A 508 15.24 -2.88 -16.14
C SER A 508 15.08 -4.30 -15.63
N TRP A 509 13.94 -4.64 -15.04
CA TRP A 509 13.66 -5.97 -14.51
C TRP A 509 12.48 -6.64 -15.20
N ASN A 510 12.46 -7.98 -15.16
CA ASN A 510 11.46 -8.79 -15.84
C ASN A 510 10.28 -9.08 -14.89
N PRO A 511 9.05 -8.60 -15.17
CA PRO A 511 7.89 -8.92 -14.36
C PRO A 511 7.62 -10.42 -14.24
N ASP A 512 7.95 -11.23 -15.24
CA ASP A 512 7.71 -12.68 -15.24
C ASP A 512 8.49 -13.43 -14.14
N LEU A 513 9.56 -12.82 -13.63
CA LEU A 513 10.40 -13.39 -12.58
C LEU A 513 9.95 -13.00 -11.17
N ALA A 514 8.97 -12.12 -11.05
CA ALA A 514 8.47 -11.65 -9.76
C ALA A 514 7.49 -12.65 -9.10
N PHE A 515 6.87 -12.23 -8.00
CA PHE A 515 6.04 -13.06 -7.15
C PHE A 515 4.95 -13.82 -7.90
N ARG A 516 4.76 -15.08 -7.50
CA ARG A 516 3.77 -16.01 -8.06
C ARG A 516 3.87 -16.15 -9.59
N LEU A 517 5.08 -16.37 -10.10
CA LEU A 517 5.40 -16.54 -11.52
C LEU A 517 5.01 -15.30 -12.34
N GLY A 518 5.27 -14.11 -11.78
CA GLY A 518 5.00 -12.83 -12.42
C GLY A 518 3.54 -12.44 -12.56
N VAL A 519 2.62 -13.12 -11.87
CA VAL A 519 1.21 -12.71 -11.81
C VAL A 519 0.96 -11.61 -10.77
N PHE A 520 1.97 -11.30 -9.95
CA PHE A 520 1.88 -10.24 -8.95
C PHE A 520 3.23 -9.58 -8.69
N ILE A 521 3.21 -8.25 -8.62
CA ILE A 521 4.39 -7.41 -8.32
C ILE A 521 4.06 -6.36 -7.24
N GLY A 522 2.96 -6.55 -6.53
CA GLY A 522 2.31 -5.52 -5.71
C GLY A 522 1.27 -4.71 -6.48
N ASP A 523 0.51 -3.89 -5.75
CA ASP A 523 -0.50 -2.97 -6.31
C ASP A 523 -0.11 -1.48 -6.22
N TYR A 524 0.97 -1.14 -5.51
CA TYR A 524 1.45 0.24 -5.34
C TYR A 524 2.95 0.31 -5.00
N ASN A 525 3.52 1.50 -5.15
CA ASN A 525 4.86 1.88 -4.70
C ASN A 525 4.79 3.16 -3.88
N GLY A 526 5.89 3.54 -3.22
CA GLY A 526 5.97 4.73 -2.39
C GLY A 526 6.83 5.85 -2.99
N LEU A 527 6.51 7.09 -2.62
CA LEU A 527 7.36 8.26 -2.81
C LEU A 527 7.12 9.23 -1.66
N ASP A 528 8.20 9.77 -1.10
CA ASP A 528 8.13 10.95 -0.25
C ASP A 528 9.22 11.95 -0.62
N THR A 529 9.00 13.22 -0.30
CA THR A 529 9.89 14.32 -0.68
C THR A 529 10.25 15.22 0.49
N ARG A 530 11.42 15.83 0.37
CA ARG A 530 11.90 16.90 1.26
C ARG A 530 12.50 17.99 0.39
N ASN A 531 12.84 19.13 0.99
CA ASN A 531 13.54 20.19 0.27
C ASN A 531 14.85 19.64 -0.35
N GLY A 532 14.93 19.71 -1.68
CA GLY A 532 16.09 19.28 -2.46
C GLY A 532 16.20 17.78 -2.72
N ALA A 533 15.26 16.93 -2.27
CA ALA A 533 15.31 15.49 -2.56
C ALA A 533 13.94 14.79 -2.62
N ALA A 534 13.84 13.78 -3.48
CA ALA A 534 12.77 12.80 -3.60
C ALA A 534 13.33 11.42 -3.27
N LEU A 535 12.55 10.59 -2.57
CA LEU A 535 12.91 9.21 -2.27
C LEU A 535 11.84 8.27 -2.84
N PRO A 536 11.92 7.90 -4.14
CA PRO A 536 11.12 6.80 -4.65
C PRO A 536 11.49 5.51 -3.93
N PHE A 537 10.50 4.67 -3.68
CA PHE A 537 10.63 3.41 -2.96
C PHE A 537 9.76 2.40 -3.70
N TRP A 538 10.35 1.33 -4.25
CA TRP A 538 9.66 0.49 -5.24
C TRP A 538 9.99 -1.00 -5.13
N THR A 539 9.09 -1.82 -5.67
CA THR A 539 9.27 -3.26 -5.85
C THR A 539 10.12 -3.56 -7.08
N ASP A 540 11.13 -4.42 -6.98
CA ASP A 540 12.07 -4.66 -8.08
C ASP A 540 12.55 -6.12 -8.14
N ALA A 541 12.39 -6.79 -9.29
CA ALA A 541 12.84 -8.18 -9.45
C ALA A 541 14.14 -8.32 -10.26
N ARG A 542 15.01 -7.29 -10.29
CA ARG A 542 16.30 -7.33 -11.01
C ARG A 542 17.22 -8.48 -10.58
N PHE A 543 17.03 -8.97 -9.35
CA PHE A 543 17.78 -10.09 -8.80
C PHE A 543 17.02 -11.41 -8.88
N ALA A 544 15.83 -11.48 -9.48
CA ALA A 544 15.15 -12.76 -9.64
C ALA A 544 15.84 -13.64 -10.70
N GLU A 545 15.82 -14.96 -10.49
CA GLU A 545 16.40 -15.94 -11.42
C GLU A 545 15.30 -16.86 -11.98
N PRO A 546 15.42 -17.36 -13.24
CA PRO A 546 14.44 -18.28 -13.80
C PRO A 546 14.34 -19.60 -13.00
N ASN A 547 13.11 -20.10 -12.84
CA ASN A 547 12.87 -21.41 -12.25
C ASN A 547 13.36 -22.53 -13.20
N VAL A 548 14.33 -23.35 -12.76
CA VAL A 548 14.84 -24.52 -13.49
C VAL A 548 14.54 -25.83 -12.75
N GLU A 549 14.24 -26.91 -13.48
CA GLU A 549 13.93 -28.24 -12.92
C GLU A 549 15.11 -28.77 -12.08
N GLY A 550 14.84 -29.08 -10.80
CA GLY A 550 15.88 -29.47 -9.82
C GLY A 550 16.21 -28.38 -8.80
N ASN A 551 15.87 -27.12 -9.08
CA ASN A 551 15.80 -26.07 -8.07
C ASN A 551 14.42 -26.10 -7.42
N ASN A 552 14.34 -26.61 -6.19
CA ASN A 552 13.13 -26.50 -5.38
C ASN A 552 12.82 -25.02 -5.08
N PRO A 553 11.52 -24.65 -4.98
CA PRO A 553 11.03 -23.29 -5.18
C PRO A 553 11.51 -22.36 -4.04
N PRO A 554 12.29 -21.28 -4.35
CA PRO A 554 11.81 -19.92 -4.10
C PRO A 554 12.48 -18.80 -4.95
N HIS A 555 12.90 -19.03 -6.21
CA HIS A 555 13.67 -18.02 -6.97
C HIS A 555 12.87 -16.78 -7.48
N GLN A 556 11.63 -16.59 -7.01
CA GLN A 556 10.84 -15.39 -7.30
C GLN A 556 11.13 -14.35 -6.24
N GLN A 557 11.97 -13.40 -6.60
CA GLN A 557 12.57 -12.44 -5.68
C GLN A 557 12.31 -11.06 -6.23
N SER A 558 11.21 -10.46 -5.82
CA SER A 558 11.12 -9.01 -5.84
C SER A 558 11.69 -8.49 -4.53
N ASP A 559 12.47 -7.43 -4.60
CA ASP A 559 13.11 -6.75 -3.48
C ASP A 559 12.56 -5.34 -3.38
N VAL A 560 12.93 -4.66 -2.30
CA VAL A 560 12.56 -3.25 -2.06
C VAL A 560 13.77 -2.40 -2.38
N MET A 561 13.61 -1.50 -3.35
CA MET A 561 14.67 -0.61 -3.81
C MET A 561 14.30 0.84 -3.53
N THR A 562 15.31 1.69 -3.34
CA THR A 562 15.14 3.14 -3.19
C THR A 562 16.31 3.90 -3.79
N ASP A 563 16.12 5.18 -4.04
CA ASP A 563 17.22 6.10 -4.37
C ASP A 563 16.96 7.49 -3.75
N VAL A 564 18.01 8.30 -3.62
CA VAL A 564 17.92 9.69 -3.11
C VAL A 564 18.12 10.66 -4.26
N GLU A 565 16.99 11.00 -4.87
CA GLU A 565 16.90 11.76 -6.11
C GLU A 565 16.90 13.27 -5.86
N SER A 566 17.78 14.03 -6.52
CA SER A 566 17.86 15.49 -6.31
C SER A 566 16.63 16.22 -6.89
N LEU A 567 16.04 17.13 -6.10
CA LEU A 567 14.97 18.03 -6.54
C LEU A 567 15.49 19.47 -6.71
N PRO A 568 14.93 20.24 -7.66
CA PRO A 568 15.27 21.64 -7.89
C PRO A 568 14.84 22.60 -6.78
#